data_AF-A0AAD7ALQ0-F1
#
_entry.id   AF-A0AAD7ALQ0-F1
#
_cell.length_a   1.000
_cell.length_b   1.000
_cell.length_c   1.000
_cell.angle_alpha   90.00
_cell.angle_beta   90.00
_cell.angle_gamma   90.00
#
_symmetry.space_group_name_H-M   'P 1'
#
loop_
_entity.id
_entity.type
_entity.pdbx_description
1 polymer ?
#
loop_
_entity_poly.entity_id
_entity_poly.type
_entity_poly.pdbx_seq_one_letter_code
_entity_poly.pdbx_strand_id
1 'polypeptide(L)'
;METESPKIAIWWSNASFFLATHVFAVWGALYWRPIHAVPTQSLVLALLVWQLADFGITIGYHRLYSHRAFRAKFAVRVVLAALGSAGFQGSIKWWCLRHRLHHRFTDDPVHDPYAATKGLFYSHMGWIFYKPTYERMELVDREDLDSDPVVRFQHKYYVPLAFFFGFILPTLLGATWGDPSGAFVWGGLVARLAIWHCTFLVNSLAHWDGLQPYSDEDTSRGNFVLALLTGGEGSHNFHSFPHDWRSGPHPLNWDPSKWIIGILHRFGLVYGLRSVRDEDLKEAMQYMHFKDTHGVPPPQTEAPWDKQIWDLPQAHEYIQSKPGRCVVVIDDYFVDVSTYLGEHPGGATLLRKYSVRPEKDLIEASWAFDGGLNNHSRSARKRMREFRIAQFKH
;
A
#
# COMPACT_ATOMS: atom_id res chain seq x y z
N MET A 1 17.10 21.54 -26.54
CA MET A 1 16.60 22.22 -25.33
C MET A 1 17.06 21.36 -24.16
N GLU A 2 18.16 21.74 -23.51
CA GLU A 2 18.63 21.04 -22.30
C GLU A 2 17.55 21.25 -21.23
N THR A 3 16.84 20.18 -20.88
CA THR A 3 15.92 20.19 -19.75
C THR A 3 16.76 20.35 -18.49
N GLU A 4 16.79 21.54 -17.91
CA GLU A 4 17.37 21.76 -16.59
C GLU A 4 16.79 20.71 -15.63
N SER A 5 17.66 19.90 -15.05
CA SER A 5 17.29 18.96 -13.99
C SER A 5 16.51 19.73 -12.92
N PRO A 6 15.28 19.31 -12.53
CA PRO A 6 14.48 20.06 -11.58
C PRO A 6 15.28 20.26 -10.28
N LYS A 7 15.39 21.51 -9.83
CA LYS A 7 16.12 21.86 -8.60
C LYS A 7 15.45 21.16 -7.41
N ILE A 8 16.12 20.15 -6.88
CA ILE A 8 15.64 19.40 -5.73
C ILE A 8 15.64 20.32 -4.50
N ALA A 9 14.46 20.72 -4.05
CA ALA A 9 14.31 21.60 -2.89
C ALA A 9 14.30 20.80 -1.59
N ILE A 10 15.11 21.20 -0.61
CA ILE A 10 15.14 20.60 0.73
C ILE A 10 13.85 20.95 1.50
N TRP A 11 13.27 19.97 2.17
CA TRP A 11 12.14 20.15 3.08
C TRP A 11 12.64 20.36 4.51
N TRP A 12 13.12 21.58 4.79
CA TRP A 12 13.77 21.92 6.07
C TRP A 12 12.95 21.60 7.32
N SER A 13 11.64 21.85 7.33
CA SER A 13 10.82 21.54 8.52
C SER A 13 10.75 20.03 8.81
N ASN A 14 10.64 19.21 7.76
CA ASN A 14 10.61 17.76 7.90
C ASN A 14 12.00 17.22 8.29
N ALA A 15 13.05 17.72 7.65
CA ALA A 15 14.44 17.41 7.96
C ALA A 15 14.79 17.72 9.42
N SER A 16 14.49 18.95 9.87
CA SER A 16 14.77 19.39 11.24
C SER A 16 13.99 18.58 12.27
N PHE A 17 12.71 18.30 12.04
CA PHE A 17 11.90 17.48 12.96
C PHE A 17 12.43 16.04 13.05
N PHE A 18 12.73 15.43 11.90
CA PHE A 18 13.28 14.09 11.83
C PHE A 18 14.61 14.01 12.59
N LEU A 19 15.58 14.87 12.26
CA LEU A 19 16.91 14.89 12.89
C LEU A 19 16.83 15.21 14.38
N ALA A 20 16.03 16.20 14.79
CA ALA A 20 15.86 16.55 16.21
C ALA A 20 15.30 15.37 17.01
N THR A 21 14.30 14.66 16.46
CA THR A 21 13.73 13.49 17.14
C THR A 21 14.78 12.39 17.34
N HIS A 22 15.65 12.15 16.36
CA HIS A 22 16.74 11.18 16.50
C HIS A 22 17.76 11.61 17.56
N VAL A 23 18.22 12.86 17.48
CA VAL A 23 19.20 13.39 18.43
C VAL A 23 18.65 13.35 19.86
N PHE A 24 17.41 13.79 20.09
CA PHE A 24 16.80 13.77 21.41
C PHE A 24 16.48 12.35 21.90
N ALA A 25 16.11 11.42 21.01
CA ALA A 25 15.93 10.02 21.38
C ALA A 25 17.24 9.39 21.85
N VAL A 26 18.33 9.55 21.09
CA VAL A 26 19.65 9.00 21.41
C VAL A 26 20.20 9.66 22.68
N TRP A 27 20.19 10.99 22.75
CA TRP A 27 20.64 11.71 23.93
C TRP A 27 19.81 11.35 25.17
N GLY A 28 18.48 11.29 25.03
CA GLY A 28 17.57 10.93 26.09
C GLY A 28 17.78 9.52 26.61
N ALA A 29 17.93 8.54 25.70
CA ALA A 29 18.08 7.13 26.05
C ALA A 29 19.50 6.76 26.53
N LEU A 30 20.53 7.56 26.24
CA LEU A 30 21.90 7.29 26.69
C LEU A 30 22.30 8.10 27.93
N TYR A 31 21.88 9.36 28.02
CA TYR A 31 22.37 10.28 29.05
C TYR A 31 21.31 10.72 30.06
N TRP A 32 20.09 11.05 29.62
CA TRP A 32 19.08 11.62 30.52
C TRP A 32 18.30 10.55 31.30
N ARG A 33 17.64 9.64 30.57
CA ARG A 33 16.81 8.56 31.09
C ARG A 33 17.28 7.22 30.50
N PRO A 34 18.49 6.76 30.86
CA PRO A 34 19.02 5.50 30.35
C PRO A 34 18.17 4.31 30.77
N ILE A 35 18.25 3.21 30.01
CA ILE A 35 17.37 2.04 30.17
C ILE A 35 17.34 1.46 31.59
N HIS A 36 18.46 1.53 32.32
CA HIS A 36 18.59 1.06 33.69
C HIS A 36 18.04 2.04 34.75
N ALA A 37 17.77 3.29 34.36
CA ALA A 37 17.23 4.36 35.22
C ALA A 37 15.73 4.62 34.97
N VAL A 38 15.07 3.72 34.25
CA VAL A 38 13.66 3.85 33.85
C VAL A 38 12.89 2.62 34.36
N PRO A 39 11.72 2.79 35.00
CA PRO A 39 10.90 1.67 35.43
C PRO A 39 10.49 0.78 34.26
N THR A 40 10.33 -0.51 34.52
CA THR A 40 9.92 -1.49 33.50
C THR A 40 8.61 -1.10 32.81
N GLN A 41 7.69 -0.43 33.51
CA GLN A 41 6.42 0.07 32.99
C GLN A 41 6.61 1.03 31.81
N SER A 42 7.57 1.96 31.89
CA SER A 42 7.87 2.91 30.81
C SER A 42 8.49 2.21 29.60
N LEU A 43 9.28 1.15 29.81
CA LEU A 43 9.85 0.34 28.73
C LEU A 43 8.78 -0.53 28.04
N VAL A 44 7.88 -1.13 28.83
CA VAL A 44 6.72 -1.87 28.30
C VAL A 44 5.80 -0.92 27.55
N LEU A 45 5.56 0.29 28.06
CA LEU A 45 4.79 1.32 27.35
C LEU A 45 5.43 1.63 26.00
N ALA A 46 6.76 1.77 25.93
CA ALA A 46 7.45 2.04 24.67
C ALA A 46 7.23 0.93 23.63
N LEU A 47 7.33 -0.33 24.05
CA LEU A 47 7.02 -1.48 23.20
C LEU A 47 5.55 -1.45 22.73
N LEU A 48 4.60 -1.16 23.64
CA LEU A 48 3.19 -1.10 23.30
C LEU A 48 2.88 0.06 22.34
N VAL A 49 3.44 1.24 22.56
CA VAL A 49 3.27 2.39 21.65
C VAL A 49 3.82 2.05 20.26
N TRP A 50 4.99 1.42 20.19
CA TRP A 50 5.56 0.97 18.91
C TRP A 50 4.61 -0.02 18.20
N GLN A 51 4.24 -1.12 18.84
CA GLN A 51 3.42 -2.15 18.19
C GLN A 51 2.02 -1.67 17.84
N LEU A 52 1.38 -0.89 18.72
CA LEU A 52 0.04 -0.37 18.46
C LEU A 52 0.04 0.66 17.32
N ALA A 53 1.05 1.53 17.25
CA ALA A 53 1.20 2.46 16.14
C ALA A 53 1.45 1.71 14.82
N ASP A 54 2.30 0.68 14.85
CA ASP A 54 2.54 -0.20 13.70
C ASP A 54 1.23 -0.83 13.22
N PHE A 55 0.41 -1.39 14.11
CA PHE A 55 -0.93 -1.91 13.74
C PHE A 55 -1.87 -0.83 13.19
N GLY A 56 -1.77 0.41 13.65
CA GLY A 56 -2.48 1.54 13.06
C GLY A 56 -2.10 1.76 11.59
N ILE A 57 -0.81 1.59 11.26
CA ILE A 57 -0.28 1.68 9.89
C ILE A 57 -0.64 0.43 9.09
N THR A 58 -0.28 -0.77 9.54
CA THR A 58 -0.45 -2.02 8.77
C THR A 58 -1.92 -2.40 8.57
N ILE A 59 -2.75 -2.33 9.60
CA ILE A 59 -4.18 -2.69 9.51
C ILE A 59 -4.97 -1.53 8.91
N GLY A 60 -4.72 -0.31 9.40
CA GLY A 60 -5.47 0.88 9.03
C GLY A 60 -5.02 1.49 7.71
N TYR A 61 -3.84 2.10 7.71
CA TYR A 61 -3.39 2.91 6.58
C TYR A 61 -3.15 2.02 5.35
N HIS A 62 -2.47 0.89 5.54
CA HIS A 62 -2.06 -0.03 4.49
C HIS A 62 -3.23 -0.88 3.98
N ARG A 63 -3.71 -1.84 4.78
CA ARG A 63 -4.66 -2.85 4.28
C ARG A 63 -6.09 -2.32 4.13
N LEU A 64 -6.59 -1.56 5.10
CA LEU A 64 -7.95 -1.02 5.06
C LEU A 64 -8.07 0.12 4.04
N TYR A 65 -7.26 1.16 4.17
CA TYR A 65 -7.42 2.36 3.35
C TYR A 65 -6.66 2.30 2.02
N SER A 66 -5.36 1.99 1.99
CA SER A 66 -4.64 1.96 0.70
C SER A 66 -5.14 0.84 -0.21
N HIS A 67 -5.31 -0.37 0.33
CA HIS A 67 -5.62 -1.58 -0.45
C HIS A 67 -7.08 -1.99 -0.50
N ARG A 68 -7.94 -1.40 0.34
CA ARG A 68 -9.37 -1.75 0.38
C ARG A 68 -9.58 -3.27 0.56
N ALA A 69 -8.69 -3.92 1.32
CA ALA A 69 -8.66 -5.36 1.47
C ALA A 69 -9.81 -5.89 2.35
N PHE A 70 -10.41 -5.01 3.15
CA PHE A 70 -11.62 -5.26 3.93
C PHE A 70 -12.33 -3.94 4.24
N ARG A 71 -13.51 -4.02 4.87
CA ARG A 71 -14.25 -2.86 5.41
C ARG A 71 -14.34 -2.95 6.91
N ALA A 72 -14.41 -1.80 7.59
CA ALA A 72 -14.40 -1.72 9.04
C ALA A 72 -15.57 -0.87 9.58
N LYS A 73 -16.14 -1.29 10.72
CA LYS A 73 -17.09 -0.48 11.48
C LYS A 73 -16.44 0.83 11.94
N PHE A 74 -17.27 1.85 12.19
CA PHE A 74 -16.82 3.20 12.57
C PHE A 74 -15.84 3.20 13.75
N ALA A 75 -16.14 2.44 14.82
CA ALA A 75 -15.27 2.37 16.00
C ALA A 75 -13.86 1.85 15.67
N VAL A 76 -13.74 0.80 14.85
CA VAL A 76 -12.43 0.26 14.41
C VAL A 76 -11.68 1.32 13.61
N ARG A 77 -12.35 2.02 12.69
CA ARG A 77 -11.74 3.11 11.91
C ARG A 77 -11.18 4.22 12.80
N VAL A 78 -11.91 4.63 13.83
CA VAL A 78 -11.47 5.66 14.79
C VAL A 78 -10.26 5.19 15.58
N VAL A 79 -10.28 3.96 16.09
CA VAL A 79 -9.14 3.39 16.83
C VAL A 79 -7.90 3.33 15.95
N LEU A 80 -8.00 2.78 14.73
CA LEU A 80 -6.87 2.69 13.79
C LEU A 80 -6.35 4.07 13.40
N ALA A 81 -7.22 5.08 13.24
CA ALA A 81 -6.81 6.45 12.97
C ALA A 81 -6.02 7.07 14.13
N ALA A 82 -6.42 6.82 15.38
CA ALA A 82 -5.70 7.28 16.56
C ALA A 82 -4.33 6.60 16.68
N LEU A 83 -4.30 5.27 16.54
CA LEU A 83 -3.08 4.47 16.61
C LEU A 83 -2.08 4.87 15.51
N GLY A 84 -2.53 4.96 14.26
CA GLY A 84 -1.66 5.36 13.14
C GLY A 84 -1.16 6.80 13.25
N SER A 85 -1.91 7.70 13.92
CA SER A 85 -1.44 9.06 14.19
C SER A 85 -0.25 9.09 15.15
N ALA A 86 -0.15 8.14 16.08
CA ALA A 86 1.05 7.98 16.91
C ALA A 86 2.30 7.66 16.06
N GLY A 87 2.16 7.13 14.84
CA GLY A 87 3.28 6.79 13.98
C GLY A 87 4.03 7.98 13.36
N PHE A 88 3.45 9.19 13.38
CA PHE A 88 4.04 10.38 12.73
C PHE A 88 4.35 10.22 11.22
N GLN A 89 3.64 9.36 10.49
CA GLN A 89 3.92 9.09 9.06
C GLN A 89 3.05 9.89 8.07
N GLY A 90 2.40 10.94 8.55
CA GLY A 90 1.39 11.68 7.80
C GLY A 90 -0.03 11.20 8.12
N SER A 91 -1.02 11.99 7.71
CA SER A 91 -2.43 11.60 7.84
C SER A 91 -2.74 10.38 6.98
N ILE A 92 -3.82 9.65 7.28
CA ILE A 92 -4.30 8.52 6.46
C ILE A 92 -4.35 8.91 4.98
N LYS A 93 -5.00 10.03 4.65
CA LYS A 93 -5.13 10.50 3.26
C LYS A 93 -3.77 10.66 2.58
N TRP A 94 -2.87 11.44 3.20
CA TRP A 94 -1.53 11.68 2.68
C TRP A 94 -0.72 10.39 2.48
N TRP A 95 -0.74 9.48 3.47
CA TRP A 95 -0.01 8.23 3.41
C TRP A 95 -0.56 7.32 2.31
N CYS A 96 -1.89 7.15 2.26
CA CYS A 96 -2.56 6.28 1.29
C CYS A 96 -2.35 6.72 -0.15
N LEU A 97 -2.39 8.03 -0.41
CA LEU A 97 -2.15 8.55 -1.76
C LEU A 97 -0.73 8.24 -2.26
N ARG A 98 0.27 8.41 -1.40
CA ARG A 98 1.66 8.08 -1.74
C ARG A 98 1.87 6.58 -1.88
N HIS A 99 1.27 5.79 -1.01
CA HIS A 99 1.36 4.32 -1.07
C HIS A 99 0.70 3.76 -2.34
N ARG A 100 -0.48 4.27 -2.71
CA ARG A 100 -1.14 3.92 -3.98
C ARG A 100 -0.32 4.36 -5.19
N LEU A 101 0.36 5.51 -5.11
CA LEU A 101 1.27 5.96 -6.16
C LEU A 101 2.48 5.03 -6.30
N HIS A 102 3.07 4.63 -5.17
CA HIS A 102 4.15 3.64 -5.14
C HIS A 102 3.73 2.33 -5.79
N HIS A 103 2.62 1.70 -5.36
CA HIS A 103 2.15 0.45 -5.97
C HIS A 103 1.92 0.54 -7.49
N ARG A 104 1.58 1.72 -8.00
CA ARG A 104 1.32 1.94 -9.42
C ARG A 104 2.59 2.14 -10.23
N PHE A 105 3.62 2.71 -9.62
CA PHE A 105 4.87 3.06 -10.28
C PHE A 105 6.07 2.48 -9.54
N THR A 106 5.92 1.30 -8.92
CA THR A 106 6.96 0.67 -8.11
C THR A 106 8.28 0.68 -8.86
N ASP A 107 9.36 1.10 -8.18
CA ASP A 107 10.71 1.16 -8.74
C ASP A 107 10.95 2.22 -9.84
N ASP A 108 9.94 2.98 -10.25
CA ASP A 108 10.11 4.11 -11.17
C ASP A 108 10.87 5.25 -10.45
N PRO A 109 12.07 5.62 -10.91
CA PRO A 109 12.89 6.61 -10.22
C PRO A 109 12.29 8.01 -10.25
N VAL A 110 11.31 8.31 -11.10
CA VAL A 110 10.68 9.62 -11.19
C VAL A 110 9.38 9.65 -10.39
N HIS A 111 8.54 8.62 -10.55
CA HIS A 111 7.17 8.63 -10.07
C HIS A 111 6.95 7.91 -8.73
N ASP A 112 7.81 6.94 -8.37
CA ASP A 112 7.74 6.26 -7.08
C ASP A 112 8.23 7.20 -5.95
N PRO A 113 7.39 7.50 -4.95
CA PRO A 113 7.78 8.34 -3.81
C PRO A 113 9.01 7.86 -3.02
N TYR A 114 9.31 6.56 -3.06
CA TYR A 114 10.40 5.94 -2.30
C TYR A 114 11.15 4.88 -3.12
N ALA A 115 11.28 5.12 -4.42
CA ALA A 115 11.93 4.24 -5.40
C ALA A 115 13.19 3.55 -4.85
N ALA A 116 13.17 2.22 -4.76
CA ALA A 116 14.34 1.43 -4.33
C ALA A 116 15.50 1.54 -5.33
N THR A 117 15.19 1.78 -6.61
CA THR A 117 16.14 2.01 -7.71
C THR A 117 17.00 3.27 -7.54
N LYS A 118 16.58 4.23 -6.70
CA LYS A 118 17.40 5.39 -6.31
C LYS A 118 18.44 5.09 -5.23
N GLY A 119 18.49 3.85 -4.74
CA GLY A 119 19.44 3.41 -3.73
C GLY A 119 18.80 3.13 -2.37
N LEU A 120 19.49 2.29 -1.58
CA LEU A 120 19.02 1.84 -0.27
C LEU A 120 18.80 3.00 0.70
N PHE A 121 19.71 3.98 0.72
CA PHE A 121 19.57 5.16 1.58
C PHE A 121 18.36 6.00 1.21
N TYR A 122 18.13 6.22 -0.09
CA TYR A 122 17.01 7.03 -0.57
C TYR A 122 15.67 6.41 -0.17
N SER A 123 15.48 5.13 -0.47
CA SER A 123 14.25 4.38 -0.17
C SER A 123 14.02 4.22 1.34
N HIS A 124 15.07 4.09 2.13
CA HIS A 124 14.96 4.01 3.58
C HIS A 124 14.50 5.35 4.18
N MET A 125 15.26 6.43 3.99
CA MET A 125 14.93 7.72 4.62
C MET A 125 15.34 8.95 3.82
N GLY A 126 16.12 8.82 2.74
CA GLY A 126 16.58 9.96 1.95
C GLY A 126 15.43 10.76 1.34
N TRP A 127 14.34 10.11 0.95
CA TRP A 127 13.14 10.77 0.39
C TRP A 127 12.49 11.79 1.33
N ILE A 128 12.70 11.66 2.66
CA ILE A 128 12.09 12.52 3.70
C ILE A 128 12.62 13.95 3.64
N PHE A 129 13.88 14.11 3.20
CA PHE A 129 14.57 15.41 3.22
C PHE A 129 14.22 16.32 2.06
N TYR A 130 13.50 15.83 1.06
CA TYR A 130 13.20 16.57 -0.16
C TYR A 130 11.71 16.89 -0.27
N LYS A 131 11.39 18.08 -0.78
CA LYS A 131 10.01 18.45 -1.06
C LYS A 131 9.48 17.57 -2.19
N PRO A 132 8.40 16.83 -1.97
CA PRO A 132 7.89 15.93 -2.99
C PRO A 132 7.15 16.71 -4.10
N THR A 133 7.37 16.30 -5.34
CA THR A 133 6.57 16.68 -6.51
C THR A 133 6.05 15.41 -7.17
N TYR A 134 4.72 15.24 -7.19
CA TYR A 134 4.08 14.04 -7.74
C TYR A 134 3.16 14.39 -8.90
N GLU A 135 3.73 14.54 -10.09
CA GLU A 135 2.99 14.90 -11.31
C GLU A 135 1.86 13.90 -11.60
N ARG A 136 2.06 12.62 -11.27
CA ARG A 136 1.10 11.54 -11.51
C ARG A 136 0.12 11.28 -10.36
N MET A 137 0.11 12.12 -9.33
CA MET A 137 -0.77 11.94 -8.17
C MET A 137 -2.26 12.04 -8.50
N GLU A 138 -2.61 12.74 -9.59
CA GLU A 138 -3.99 12.84 -10.08
C GLU A 138 -4.52 11.52 -10.66
N LEU A 139 -3.62 10.61 -11.05
CA LEU A 139 -3.99 9.29 -11.51
C LEU A 139 -4.42 8.36 -10.36
N VAL A 140 -4.09 8.71 -9.12
CA VAL A 140 -4.41 7.93 -7.93
C VAL A 140 -5.82 8.27 -7.45
N ASP A 141 -6.68 7.25 -7.44
CA ASP A 141 -8.03 7.35 -6.88
C ASP A 141 -7.97 7.74 -5.40
N ARG A 142 -8.89 8.63 -4.99
CA ARG A 142 -8.96 9.22 -3.65
C ARG A 142 -10.37 9.41 -3.12
N GLU A 143 -11.38 9.03 -3.90
CA GLU A 143 -12.79 9.30 -3.59
C GLU A 143 -13.21 8.66 -2.27
N ASP A 144 -12.72 7.45 -1.99
CA ASP A 144 -12.97 6.75 -0.73
C ASP A 144 -12.34 7.45 0.48
N LEU A 145 -11.15 8.03 0.32
CA LEU A 145 -10.48 8.80 1.37
C LEU A 145 -11.18 10.13 1.64
N ASP A 146 -11.70 10.76 0.59
CA ASP A 146 -12.39 12.04 0.65
C ASP A 146 -13.84 11.94 1.13
N SER A 147 -14.44 10.75 1.03
CA SER A 147 -15.80 10.48 1.52
C SER A 147 -15.82 9.95 2.97
N ASP A 148 -14.73 9.36 3.46
CA ASP A 148 -14.68 8.81 4.81
C ASP A 148 -14.57 9.91 5.91
N PRO A 149 -15.55 10.03 6.83
CA PRO A 149 -15.55 11.09 7.85
C PRO A 149 -14.38 10.97 8.85
N VAL A 150 -13.91 9.75 9.15
CA VAL A 150 -12.78 9.53 10.05
C VAL A 150 -11.49 10.01 9.39
N VAL A 151 -11.30 9.66 8.11
CA VAL A 151 -10.13 10.10 7.33
C VAL A 151 -10.09 11.61 7.22
N ARG A 152 -11.23 12.25 6.90
CA ARG A 152 -11.33 13.71 6.81
C ARG A 152 -11.03 14.40 8.13
N PHE A 153 -11.60 13.91 9.23
CA PHE A 153 -11.33 14.44 10.56
C PHE A 153 -9.85 14.33 10.92
N GLN A 154 -9.29 13.12 10.76
CA GLN A 154 -7.91 12.85 11.08
C GLN A 154 -6.95 13.67 10.21
N HIS A 155 -7.24 13.85 8.92
CA HIS A 155 -6.44 14.70 8.03
C HIS A 155 -6.47 16.17 8.46
N LYS A 156 -7.65 16.71 8.80
CA LYS A 156 -7.80 18.09 9.26
C LYS A 156 -7.06 18.37 10.58
N TYR A 157 -7.10 17.42 11.51
CA TYR A 157 -6.51 17.56 12.85
C TYR A 157 -5.24 16.71 13.02
N TYR A 158 -4.56 16.35 11.93
CA TYR A 158 -3.48 15.36 11.99
C TYR A 158 -2.36 15.77 12.93
N VAL A 159 -1.87 17.02 12.82
CA VAL A 159 -0.77 17.51 13.65
C VAL A 159 -1.09 17.42 15.15
N PRO A 160 -2.19 17.99 15.68
CA PRO A 160 -2.49 17.86 17.11
C PRO A 160 -2.73 16.41 17.53
N LEU A 161 -3.36 15.58 16.69
CA LEU A 161 -3.56 14.16 17.00
C LEU A 161 -2.22 13.41 17.09
N ALA A 162 -1.30 13.66 16.16
CA ALA A 162 0.02 13.03 16.16
C ALA A 162 0.82 13.44 17.40
N PHE A 163 0.88 14.74 17.73
CA PHE A 163 1.53 15.21 18.96
C PHE A 163 0.90 14.62 20.22
N PHE A 164 -0.43 14.53 20.26
CA PHE A 164 -1.13 13.96 21.40
C PHE A 164 -0.82 12.47 21.57
N PHE A 165 -1.10 11.64 20.56
CA PHE A 165 -0.94 10.19 20.67
C PHE A 165 0.53 9.75 20.67
N GLY A 166 1.41 10.50 20.00
CA GLY A 166 2.83 10.19 19.99
C GLY A 166 3.53 10.66 21.26
N PHE A 167 3.41 11.93 21.65
CA PHE A 167 4.27 12.48 22.71
C PHE A 167 3.54 12.71 24.03
N ILE A 168 2.35 13.33 23.99
CA ILE A 168 1.66 13.75 25.22
C ILE A 168 1.09 12.53 25.96
N LEU A 169 0.38 11.65 25.26
CA LEU A 169 -0.30 10.50 25.87
C LEU A 169 0.68 9.55 26.57
N PRO A 170 1.81 9.12 25.96
CA PRO A 170 2.78 8.30 26.68
C PRO A 170 3.34 8.98 27.92
N THR A 171 3.58 10.30 27.86
CA THR A 171 4.05 11.10 29.01
C THR A 171 3.01 11.12 30.15
N LEU A 172 1.73 11.33 29.81
CA LEU A 172 0.63 11.33 30.78
C LEU A 172 0.45 9.96 31.43
N LEU A 173 0.57 8.88 30.66
CA LEU A 173 0.56 7.52 31.20
C LEU A 173 1.76 7.32 32.16
N GLY A 174 2.96 7.75 31.75
CA GLY A 174 4.16 7.79 32.59
C GLY A 174 3.95 8.41 33.97
N ALA A 175 3.21 9.52 34.02
CA ALA A 175 2.91 10.22 35.27
C ALA A 175 2.12 9.34 36.26
N THR A 176 1.31 8.39 35.80
CA THR A 176 0.50 7.53 36.67
C THR A 176 1.33 6.54 37.51
N TRP A 177 2.58 6.26 37.11
CA TRP A 177 3.56 5.50 37.88
C TRP A 177 4.79 6.33 38.26
N GLY A 178 4.67 7.66 38.23
CA GLY A 178 5.72 8.58 38.69
C GLY A 178 6.90 8.76 37.73
N ASP A 179 6.78 8.36 36.46
CA ASP A 179 7.86 8.47 35.47
C ASP A 179 7.43 9.11 34.13
N PRO A 180 6.95 10.37 34.14
CA PRO A 180 6.53 11.04 32.90
C PRO A 180 7.70 11.25 31.93
N SER A 181 8.90 11.62 32.41
CA SER A 181 10.03 11.90 31.53
C SER A 181 10.67 10.63 30.93
N GLY A 182 10.72 9.51 31.67
CA GLY A 182 11.16 8.24 31.10
C GLY A 182 10.15 7.72 30.06
N ALA A 183 8.85 7.86 30.31
CA ALA A 183 7.82 7.51 29.34
C ALA A 183 7.84 8.43 28.09
N PHE A 184 8.16 9.71 28.23
CA PHE A 184 8.38 10.61 27.08
C PHE A 184 9.60 10.18 26.25
N VAL A 185 10.74 9.89 26.89
CA VAL A 185 11.95 9.46 26.18
C VAL A 185 11.71 8.14 25.46
N TRP A 186 11.23 7.11 26.17
CA TRP A 186 11.10 5.77 25.61
C TRP A 186 9.83 5.58 24.78
N GLY A 187 8.67 5.94 25.32
CA GLY A 187 7.38 5.81 24.62
C GLY A 187 7.08 6.94 23.63
N GLY A 188 7.68 8.12 23.82
CA GLY A 188 7.54 9.25 22.91
C GLY A 188 8.60 9.27 21.81
N LEU A 189 9.89 9.23 22.15
CA LEU A 189 10.97 9.42 21.18
C LEU A 189 11.49 8.09 20.63
N VAL A 190 11.97 7.18 21.48
CA VAL A 190 12.60 5.91 21.04
C VAL A 190 11.60 5.02 20.29
N ALA A 191 10.36 4.89 20.78
CA ALA A 191 9.31 4.16 20.07
C ALA A 191 9.06 4.73 18.67
N ARG A 192 9.21 6.05 18.46
CA ARG A 192 9.03 6.67 17.14
C ARG A 192 10.12 6.28 16.15
N LEU A 193 11.36 6.22 16.61
CA LEU A 193 12.48 5.74 15.81
C LEU A 193 12.24 4.28 15.40
N ALA A 194 11.80 3.43 16.34
CA ALA A 194 11.47 2.04 16.04
C ALA A 194 10.35 1.93 14.99
N ILE A 195 9.25 2.67 15.14
CA ILE A 195 8.16 2.73 14.17
C ILE A 195 8.68 3.15 12.78
N TRP A 196 9.39 4.27 12.71
CA TRP A 196 9.89 4.81 11.45
C TRP A 196 10.82 3.85 10.74
N HIS A 197 11.88 3.38 11.41
CA HIS A 197 12.84 2.50 10.78
C HIS A 197 12.23 1.15 10.40
N CYS A 198 11.30 0.59 11.18
CA CYS A 198 10.60 -0.63 10.77
C CYS A 198 9.77 -0.41 9.51
N THR A 199 9.01 0.68 9.43
CA THR A 199 8.28 0.98 8.18
C THR A 199 9.23 1.23 7.00
N PHE A 200 10.34 1.93 7.23
CA PHE A 200 11.31 2.25 6.18
C PHE A 200 12.06 1.03 5.66
N LEU A 201 12.25 0.01 6.51
CA LEU A 201 12.80 -1.29 6.09
C LEU A 201 11.94 -1.96 5.01
N VAL A 202 10.62 -1.75 5.02
CA VAL A 202 9.71 -2.27 3.98
C VAL A 202 10.01 -1.60 2.64
N ASN A 203 10.22 -0.29 2.62
CA ASN A 203 10.56 0.43 1.39
C ASN A 203 11.99 0.14 0.90
N SER A 204 12.89 -0.24 1.82
CA SER A 204 14.31 -0.37 1.54
C SER A 204 14.78 -1.83 1.48
N LEU A 205 14.97 -2.51 2.61
CA LEU A 205 15.55 -3.86 2.63
C LEU A 205 14.62 -4.89 1.98
N ALA A 206 13.31 -4.71 2.09
CA ALA A 206 12.34 -5.59 1.42
C ALA A 206 12.30 -5.38 -0.11
N HIS A 207 13.09 -4.47 -0.66
CA HIS A 207 13.34 -4.34 -2.10
C HIS A 207 14.76 -4.72 -2.53
N TRP A 208 15.60 -5.17 -1.59
CA TRP A 208 17.02 -5.45 -1.83
C TRP A 208 17.39 -6.90 -1.52
N ASP A 209 16.84 -7.48 -0.45
CA ASP A 209 17.18 -8.81 0.03
C ASP A 209 15.94 -9.63 0.42
N GLY A 210 15.93 -10.91 0.06
CA GLY A 210 14.83 -11.85 0.33
C GLY A 210 14.34 -12.62 -0.90
N LEU A 211 13.23 -13.32 -0.72
CA LEU A 211 12.66 -14.27 -1.69
C LEU A 211 11.59 -13.62 -2.58
N GLN A 212 11.46 -14.08 -3.83
CA GLN A 212 10.40 -13.65 -4.76
C GLN A 212 9.50 -14.81 -5.21
N PRO A 213 8.79 -15.49 -4.29
CA PRO A 213 8.02 -16.69 -4.63
C PRO A 213 6.78 -16.43 -5.50
N TYR A 214 6.33 -15.18 -5.66
CA TYR A 214 5.08 -14.85 -6.37
C TYR A 214 5.30 -14.05 -7.66
N SER A 215 6.19 -13.07 -7.64
CA SER A 215 6.48 -12.23 -8.80
C SER A 215 7.86 -11.61 -8.72
N ASP A 216 8.41 -11.29 -9.88
CA ASP A 216 9.67 -10.60 -10.10
C ASP A 216 9.51 -9.42 -11.08
N GLU A 217 8.27 -8.96 -11.24
CA GLU A 217 7.94 -7.77 -12.04
C GLU A 217 8.40 -6.46 -11.38
N ASP A 218 8.61 -6.50 -10.06
CA ASP A 218 9.21 -5.44 -9.26
C ASP A 218 10.28 -6.02 -8.32
N THR A 219 10.99 -5.17 -7.60
CA THR A 219 12.06 -5.56 -6.70
C THR A 219 11.58 -6.04 -5.32
N SER A 220 10.27 -6.09 -5.05
CA SER A 220 9.74 -6.49 -3.74
C SER A 220 10.09 -7.93 -3.41
N ARG A 221 10.53 -8.17 -2.17
CA ARG A 221 11.10 -9.43 -1.67
C ARG A 221 10.56 -9.75 -0.28
N GLY A 222 10.27 -11.02 -0.05
CA GLY A 222 9.87 -11.54 1.25
C GLY A 222 11.07 -11.88 2.13
N ASN A 223 11.08 -11.38 3.37
CA ASN A 223 12.09 -11.69 4.38
C ASN A 223 11.43 -11.88 5.75
N PHE A 224 11.67 -13.04 6.38
CA PHE A 224 11.07 -13.39 7.66
C PHE A 224 11.52 -12.47 8.81
N VAL A 225 12.78 -12.08 8.83
CA VAL A 225 13.30 -11.14 9.85
C VAL A 225 12.61 -9.79 9.73
N LEU A 226 12.42 -9.31 8.50
CA LEU A 226 11.64 -8.09 8.28
C LEU A 226 10.20 -8.27 8.74
N ALA A 227 9.56 -9.41 8.46
CA ALA A 227 8.18 -9.65 8.87
C ALA A 227 8.02 -9.60 10.40
N LEU A 228 9.02 -10.07 11.17
CA LEU A 228 9.04 -9.96 12.63
C LEU A 228 9.06 -8.50 13.10
N LEU A 229 9.87 -7.65 12.46
CA LEU A 229 10.05 -6.24 12.82
C LEU A 229 8.88 -5.36 12.38
N THR A 230 8.15 -5.74 11.33
CA THR A 230 7.16 -4.88 10.66
C THR A 230 5.72 -5.38 10.79
N GLY A 231 5.43 -6.17 11.83
CA GLY A 231 4.06 -6.63 12.08
C GLY A 231 3.47 -7.50 10.96
N GLY A 232 4.33 -8.17 10.19
CA GLY A 232 3.98 -9.04 9.06
C GLY A 232 4.32 -8.48 7.68
N GLU A 233 4.57 -7.18 7.55
CA GLU A 233 4.74 -6.53 6.24
C GLU A 233 6.04 -6.90 5.51
N GLY A 234 6.95 -7.61 6.16
CA GLY A 234 8.17 -8.12 5.54
C GLY A 234 7.95 -9.29 4.59
N SER A 235 6.74 -9.86 4.48
CA SER A 235 6.36 -10.76 3.38
C SER A 235 6.14 -9.98 2.07
N HIS A 236 7.02 -9.04 1.76
CA HIS A 236 6.75 -7.92 0.86
C HIS A 236 6.60 -8.33 -0.61
N ASN A 237 7.13 -9.47 -1.05
CA ASN A 237 6.86 -9.98 -2.40
C ASN A 237 5.36 -10.26 -2.64
N PHE A 238 4.57 -10.40 -1.56
CA PHE A 238 3.12 -10.50 -1.64
C PHE A 238 2.42 -9.20 -2.07
N HIS A 239 3.18 -8.11 -2.24
CA HIS A 239 2.80 -6.88 -2.94
C HIS A 239 2.21 -7.14 -4.34
N SER A 240 2.55 -8.26 -4.96
CA SER A 240 1.94 -8.79 -6.20
C SER A 240 0.43 -9.09 -6.09
N PHE A 241 -0.11 -9.23 -4.87
CA PHE A 241 -1.52 -9.43 -4.56
C PHE A 241 -2.04 -8.36 -3.59
N PRO A 242 -2.03 -7.08 -3.99
CA PRO A 242 -2.17 -5.97 -3.05
C PRO A 242 -3.55 -5.89 -2.37
N HIS A 243 -4.59 -6.49 -2.96
CA HIS A 243 -5.94 -6.49 -2.38
C HIS A 243 -6.18 -7.60 -1.34
N ASP A 244 -5.23 -8.51 -1.14
CA ASP A 244 -5.37 -9.52 -0.10
C ASP A 244 -5.27 -8.86 1.28
N TRP A 245 -6.11 -9.28 2.22
CA TRP A 245 -6.12 -8.76 3.58
C TRP A 245 -4.92 -9.24 4.42
N ARG A 246 -4.13 -10.19 3.90
CA ARG A 246 -2.94 -10.79 4.51
C ARG A 246 -1.68 -10.26 3.85
N SER A 247 -0.58 -10.22 4.59
CA SER A 247 0.78 -10.02 4.06
C SER A 247 1.52 -11.36 4.17
N GLY A 248 1.19 -12.28 3.26
CA GLY A 248 1.59 -13.69 3.31
C GLY A 248 0.39 -14.64 3.46
N PRO A 249 0.11 -15.50 2.45
CA PRO A 249 -1.14 -16.25 2.37
C PRO A 249 -1.18 -17.45 3.33
N HIS A 250 -0.02 -17.99 3.71
CA HIS A 250 0.05 -19.17 4.56
C HIS A 250 -0.37 -18.83 6.01
N PRO A 251 -1.16 -19.69 6.69
CA PRO A 251 -1.55 -19.45 8.08
C PRO A 251 -0.36 -19.26 9.04
N LEU A 252 0.74 -19.98 8.79
CA LEU A 252 1.98 -19.90 9.58
C LEU A 252 2.90 -18.74 9.19
N ASN A 253 2.62 -17.99 8.12
CA ASN A 253 3.38 -16.76 7.87
C ASN A 253 3.12 -15.80 9.03
N TRP A 254 4.21 -15.33 9.64
CA TRP A 254 4.16 -14.36 10.72
C TRP A 254 3.53 -13.07 10.21
N ASP A 255 2.28 -12.85 10.63
CA ASP A 255 1.50 -11.68 10.28
C ASP A 255 0.50 -11.41 11.42
N PRO A 256 0.95 -10.75 12.50
CA PRO A 256 0.08 -10.35 13.60
C PRO A 256 -1.11 -9.49 13.15
N SER A 257 -0.91 -8.66 12.13
CA SER A 257 -1.96 -7.81 11.55
C SER A 257 -3.10 -8.67 10.97
N LYS A 258 -2.78 -9.76 10.25
CA LYS A 258 -3.76 -10.78 9.81
C LYS A 258 -4.48 -11.40 11.00
N TRP A 259 -3.80 -11.80 12.06
CA TRP A 259 -4.49 -12.41 13.19
C TRP A 259 -5.47 -11.45 13.88
N ILE A 260 -5.08 -10.18 14.04
CA ILE A 260 -5.95 -9.13 14.59
C ILE A 260 -7.16 -8.90 13.68
N ILE A 261 -6.97 -8.76 12.37
CA ILE A 261 -8.08 -8.62 11.40
C ILE A 261 -9.02 -9.82 11.47
N GLY A 262 -8.48 -11.04 11.55
CA GLY A 262 -9.28 -12.27 11.68
C GLY A 262 -10.12 -12.31 12.95
N ILE A 263 -9.57 -11.88 14.09
CA ILE A 263 -10.31 -11.75 15.34
C ILE A 263 -11.43 -10.70 15.20
N LEU A 264 -11.12 -9.51 14.67
CA LEU A 264 -12.12 -8.47 14.43
C LEU A 264 -13.24 -8.95 13.49
N HIS A 265 -12.90 -9.77 12.48
CA HIS A 265 -13.87 -10.34 11.56
C HIS A 265 -14.81 -11.32 12.26
N ARG A 266 -14.26 -12.17 13.14
CA ARG A 266 -15.04 -13.13 13.95
C ARG A 266 -16.09 -12.43 14.83
N PHE A 267 -15.79 -11.23 15.32
CA PHE A 267 -16.73 -10.39 16.07
C PHE A 267 -17.60 -9.47 15.19
N GLY A 268 -17.51 -9.58 13.87
CA GLY A 268 -18.25 -8.76 12.91
C GLY A 268 -17.90 -7.27 12.99
N LEU A 269 -16.70 -6.92 13.45
CA LEU A 269 -16.19 -5.53 13.52
C LEU A 269 -15.54 -5.09 12.20
N VAL A 270 -15.02 -6.05 11.44
CA VAL A 270 -14.62 -5.90 10.04
C VAL A 270 -15.37 -6.93 9.19
N TYR A 271 -15.49 -6.67 7.89
CA TYR A 271 -16.26 -7.50 6.95
C TYR A 271 -15.76 -7.33 5.50
N GLY A 272 -16.17 -8.23 4.61
CA GLY A 272 -15.80 -8.17 3.19
C GLY A 272 -14.30 -8.38 2.93
N LEU A 273 -13.69 -9.32 3.65
CA LEU A 273 -12.27 -9.67 3.49
C LEU A 273 -12.03 -10.21 2.08
N ARG A 274 -11.09 -9.58 1.36
CA ARG A 274 -10.68 -9.97 0.02
C ARG A 274 -9.44 -10.83 0.10
N SER A 275 -9.50 -12.04 -0.46
CA SER A 275 -8.35 -12.94 -0.54
C SER A 275 -8.08 -13.29 -2.00
N VAL A 276 -6.82 -13.46 -2.35
CA VAL A 276 -6.43 -14.04 -3.65
C VAL A 276 -6.95 -15.48 -3.76
N ARG A 277 -7.31 -15.91 -4.97
CA ARG A 277 -7.72 -17.29 -5.24
C ARG A 277 -6.53 -18.24 -5.09
N ASP A 278 -6.75 -19.41 -4.52
CA ASP A 278 -5.68 -20.41 -4.35
C ASP A 278 -5.07 -20.86 -5.69
N GLU A 279 -5.85 -20.83 -6.76
CA GLU A 279 -5.37 -21.12 -8.12
C GLU A 279 -4.38 -20.07 -8.61
N ASP A 280 -4.68 -18.78 -8.43
CA ASP A 280 -3.79 -17.69 -8.84
C ASP A 280 -2.49 -17.69 -8.03
N LEU A 281 -2.56 -18.05 -6.74
CA LEU A 281 -1.37 -18.25 -5.90
C LEU A 281 -0.49 -19.38 -6.40
N LYS A 282 -1.08 -20.56 -6.63
CA LYS A 282 -0.36 -21.75 -7.07
C LYS A 282 0.31 -21.51 -8.42
N GLU A 283 -0.40 -20.88 -9.35
CA GLU A 283 0.14 -20.57 -10.67
C GLU A 283 1.29 -19.57 -10.58
N ALA A 284 1.16 -18.50 -9.78
CA ALA A 284 2.24 -17.54 -9.57
C ALA A 284 3.50 -18.21 -9.01
N MET A 285 3.34 -19.09 -8.01
CA MET A 285 4.44 -19.87 -7.44
C MET A 285 5.04 -20.86 -8.43
N GLN A 286 4.22 -21.54 -9.23
CA GLN A 286 4.68 -22.47 -10.28
C GLN A 286 5.44 -21.73 -11.38
N TYR A 287 4.95 -20.56 -11.78
CA TYR A 287 5.63 -19.69 -12.74
C TYR A 287 7.01 -19.29 -12.24
N MET A 288 7.11 -18.79 -11.01
CA MET A 288 8.38 -18.39 -10.42
C MET A 288 9.32 -19.59 -10.25
N HIS A 289 8.82 -20.72 -9.75
CA HIS A 289 9.60 -21.94 -9.63
C HIS A 289 10.15 -22.44 -10.98
N PHE A 290 9.33 -22.43 -12.04
CA PHE A 290 9.78 -22.78 -13.38
C PHE A 290 10.89 -21.83 -13.85
N LYS A 291 10.66 -20.53 -13.72
CA LYS A 291 11.60 -19.49 -14.14
C LYS A 291 12.93 -19.59 -13.40
N ASP A 292 12.90 -19.77 -12.08
CA ASP A 292 14.09 -19.91 -11.25
C ASP A 292 14.87 -21.18 -11.58
N THR A 293 14.17 -22.26 -11.94
CA THR A 293 14.79 -23.56 -12.28
C THR A 293 15.41 -23.54 -13.68
N HIS A 294 14.77 -22.90 -14.66
CA HIS A 294 15.17 -22.95 -16.08
C HIS A 294 15.88 -21.69 -16.58
N GLY A 295 15.89 -20.60 -15.80
CA GLY A 295 16.45 -19.31 -16.17
C GLY A 295 15.62 -18.52 -17.19
N VAL A 296 14.47 -19.05 -17.63
CA VAL A 296 13.58 -18.43 -18.61
C VAL A 296 12.11 -18.56 -18.19
N PRO A 297 11.24 -17.60 -18.53
CA PRO A 297 9.80 -17.72 -18.28
C PRO A 297 9.21 -19.00 -18.89
N PRO A 298 8.19 -19.61 -18.26
CA PRO A 298 7.45 -20.69 -18.90
C PRO A 298 6.82 -20.21 -20.22
N PRO A 299 6.74 -21.08 -21.23
CA PRO A 299 6.15 -20.72 -22.51
C PRO A 299 4.69 -20.29 -22.33
N GLN A 300 4.35 -19.13 -22.90
CA GLN A 300 2.96 -18.65 -22.90
C GLN A 300 2.15 -19.52 -23.86
N THR A 301 1.28 -20.35 -23.31
CA THR A 301 0.31 -21.13 -24.07
C THR A 301 -1.07 -20.50 -23.89
N GLU A 302 -1.33 -19.44 -24.65
CA GLU A 302 -2.68 -18.92 -24.77
C GLU A 302 -3.44 -19.75 -25.79
N ALA A 303 -4.57 -20.34 -25.39
CA ALA A 303 -5.43 -21.06 -26.32
C ALA A 303 -5.92 -20.06 -27.40
N PRO A 304 -5.94 -20.47 -28.69
CA PRO A 304 -6.53 -19.63 -29.73
C PRO A 304 -7.95 -19.22 -29.34
N TRP A 305 -8.31 -17.96 -29.61
CA TRP A 305 -9.67 -17.50 -29.38
C TRP A 305 -10.65 -18.27 -30.28
N ASP A 306 -11.58 -18.99 -29.68
CA ASP A 306 -12.55 -19.85 -30.35
C ASP A 306 -14.00 -19.36 -30.18
N LYS A 307 -14.19 -18.17 -29.61
CA LYS A 307 -15.49 -17.59 -29.31
C LYS A 307 -15.89 -16.53 -30.35
N GLN A 308 -16.77 -15.61 -29.95
CA GLN A 308 -17.39 -14.61 -30.82
C GLN A 308 -16.38 -13.56 -31.31
N ILE A 309 -16.63 -13.05 -32.51
CA ILE A 309 -15.92 -11.91 -33.11
C ILE A 309 -16.98 -10.84 -33.35
N TRP A 310 -16.74 -9.62 -32.87
CA TRP A 310 -17.67 -8.51 -32.98
C TRP A 310 -17.07 -7.33 -33.73
N ASP A 311 -17.92 -6.62 -34.47
CA ASP A 311 -17.69 -5.25 -34.89
C ASP A 311 -18.22 -4.25 -33.84
N LEU A 312 -18.01 -2.95 -34.09
CA LEU A 312 -18.49 -1.88 -33.20
C LEU A 312 -20.03 -1.86 -33.03
N PRO A 313 -20.84 -1.99 -34.10
CA PRO A 313 -22.29 -2.09 -33.97
C PRO A 313 -22.76 -3.23 -33.05
N GLN A 314 -22.19 -4.43 -33.18
CA GLN A 314 -22.53 -5.58 -32.32
C GLN A 314 -22.16 -5.31 -30.86
N ALA A 315 -21.02 -4.67 -30.60
CA ALA A 315 -20.64 -4.26 -29.26
C ALA A 315 -21.61 -3.23 -28.67
N HIS A 316 -22.10 -2.28 -29.48
CA HIS A 316 -23.10 -1.30 -29.04
C HIS A 316 -24.43 -1.96 -28.66
N GLU A 317 -24.92 -2.93 -29.44
CA GLU A 317 -26.12 -3.69 -29.12
C GLU A 317 -25.96 -4.43 -27.77
N TYR A 318 -24.81 -5.09 -27.56
CA TYR A 318 -24.50 -5.72 -26.29
C TYR A 318 -24.52 -4.70 -25.14
N ILE A 319 -23.89 -3.53 -25.28
CA ILE A 319 -23.85 -2.51 -24.21
C ILE A 319 -25.25 -1.97 -23.91
N GLN A 320 -26.07 -1.72 -24.93
CA GLN A 320 -27.42 -1.18 -24.79
C GLN A 320 -28.42 -2.19 -24.22
N SER A 321 -28.18 -3.50 -24.38
CA SER A 321 -29.08 -4.54 -23.87
C SER A 321 -29.23 -4.54 -22.33
N LYS A 322 -28.29 -3.93 -21.58
CA LYS A 322 -28.41 -3.78 -20.13
C LYS A 322 -27.78 -2.47 -19.63
N PRO A 323 -28.54 -1.61 -18.92
CA PRO A 323 -28.01 -0.39 -18.36
C PRO A 323 -26.90 -0.67 -17.34
N GLY A 324 -25.87 0.18 -17.36
CA GLY A 324 -24.73 0.10 -16.46
C GLY A 324 -23.57 -0.77 -16.95
N ARG A 325 -23.69 -1.43 -18.12
CA ARG A 325 -22.57 -2.16 -18.73
C ARG A 325 -21.39 -1.23 -19.01
N CYS A 326 -20.19 -1.74 -18.75
CA CYS A 326 -18.93 -1.07 -19.03
C CYS A 326 -18.03 -2.04 -19.77
N VAL A 327 -17.94 -1.85 -21.08
CA VAL A 327 -17.06 -2.63 -21.97
C VAL A 327 -15.91 -1.73 -22.41
N VAL A 328 -14.69 -2.25 -22.36
CA VAL A 328 -13.47 -1.58 -22.85
C VAL A 328 -12.83 -2.42 -23.95
N VAL A 329 -12.02 -1.81 -24.80
CA VAL A 329 -11.21 -2.54 -25.80
C VAL A 329 -9.76 -2.60 -25.34
N ILE A 330 -9.23 -3.80 -25.15
CA ILE A 330 -7.85 -4.07 -24.74
C ILE A 330 -7.32 -5.24 -25.57
N ASP A 331 -6.15 -5.08 -26.18
CA ASP A 331 -5.46 -6.08 -27.01
C ASP A 331 -6.33 -6.66 -28.15
N ASP A 332 -7.10 -5.82 -28.84
CA ASP A 332 -8.08 -6.24 -29.85
C ASP A 332 -9.21 -7.14 -29.32
N TYR A 333 -9.55 -7.04 -28.02
CA TYR A 333 -10.72 -7.72 -27.45
C TYR A 333 -11.66 -6.73 -26.77
N PHE A 334 -12.97 -6.99 -26.90
CA PHE A 334 -13.98 -6.42 -26.02
C PHE A 334 -13.94 -7.14 -24.67
N VAL A 335 -13.77 -6.36 -23.60
CA VAL A 335 -13.64 -6.83 -22.22
C VAL A 335 -14.78 -6.25 -21.38
N ASP A 336 -15.64 -7.11 -20.83
CA ASP A 336 -16.74 -6.68 -19.97
C ASP A 336 -16.29 -6.55 -18.52
N VAL A 337 -15.99 -5.31 -18.12
CA VAL A 337 -15.53 -4.98 -16.77
C VAL A 337 -16.67 -4.56 -15.84
N SER A 338 -17.94 -4.77 -16.22
CA SER A 338 -19.11 -4.30 -15.48
C SER A 338 -19.13 -4.77 -14.03
N THR A 339 -18.79 -6.03 -13.78
CA THR A 339 -18.73 -6.62 -12.45
C THR A 339 -17.48 -6.23 -11.67
N TYR A 340 -16.44 -5.78 -12.37
CA TYR A 340 -15.15 -5.41 -11.78
C TYR A 340 -15.02 -3.92 -11.45
N LEU A 341 -15.97 -3.07 -11.89
CA LEU A 341 -15.95 -1.62 -11.66
C LEU A 341 -15.69 -1.22 -10.20
N GLY A 342 -16.38 -1.87 -9.25
CA GLY A 342 -16.24 -1.59 -7.82
C GLY A 342 -15.02 -2.22 -7.16
N GLU A 343 -14.32 -3.09 -7.87
CA GLU A 343 -13.12 -3.78 -7.39
C GLU A 343 -11.84 -3.21 -7.98
N HIS A 344 -11.92 -2.53 -9.12
CA HIS A 344 -10.77 -2.02 -9.84
C HIS A 344 -9.91 -1.07 -8.97
N PRO A 345 -8.61 -1.36 -8.77
CA PRO A 345 -7.74 -0.54 -7.91
C PRO A 345 -7.62 0.92 -8.35
N GLY A 346 -7.65 1.19 -9.66
CA GLY A 346 -7.63 2.55 -10.21
C GLY A 346 -8.98 3.28 -10.16
N GLY A 347 -10.01 2.68 -9.56
CA GLY A 347 -11.37 3.23 -9.44
C GLY A 347 -12.23 3.02 -10.69
N ALA A 348 -13.55 3.09 -10.51
CA ALA A 348 -14.53 2.89 -11.57
C ALA A 348 -14.51 4.02 -12.63
N THR A 349 -14.18 5.24 -12.21
CA THR A 349 -14.13 6.43 -13.08
C THR A 349 -13.13 6.25 -14.22
N LEU A 350 -11.97 5.64 -13.94
CA LEU A 350 -10.96 5.36 -14.96
C LEU A 350 -11.48 4.38 -16.02
N LEU A 351 -12.09 3.27 -15.60
CA LEU A 351 -12.69 2.31 -16.53
C LEU A 351 -13.80 2.93 -17.38
N ARG A 352 -14.67 3.74 -16.76
CA ARG A 352 -15.74 4.46 -17.47
C ARG A 352 -15.23 5.51 -18.45
N LYS A 353 -13.99 5.98 -18.32
CA LYS A 353 -13.36 6.91 -19.28
C LYS A 353 -13.04 6.19 -20.60
N TYR A 354 -12.62 4.94 -20.52
CA TYR A 354 -12.28 4.08 -21.66
C TYR A 354 -13.44 3.20 -22.15
N SER A 355 -14.62 3.32 -21.54
CA SER A 355 -15.77 2.52 -21.93
C SER A 355 -16.21 2.86 -23.35
N VAL A 356 -16.47 1.85 -24.17
CA VAL A 356 -17.11 1.98 -25.47
C VAL A 356 -18.50 2.59 -25.28
N ARG A 357 -18.83 3.62 -26.06
CA ARG A 357 -20.14 4.28 -26.03
C ARG A 357 -20.57 4.66 -27.44
N PRO A 358 -21.87 4.52 -27.78
CA PRO A 358 -22.38 4.90 -29.10
C PRO A 358 -22.11 6.36 -29.50
N GLU A 359 -22.04 7.26 -28.51
CA GLU A 359 -21.91 8.70 -28.73
C GLU A 359 -20.45 9.22 -28.68
N LYS A 360 -19.47 8.32 -28.58
CA LYS A 360 -18.05 8.70 -28.50
C LYS A 360 -17.23 7.84 -29.44
N ASP A 361 -16.16 8.44 -29.98
CA ASP A 361 -15.15 7.68 -30.70
C ASP A 361 -14.57 6.59 -29.81
N LEU A 362 -14.28 5.44 -30.42
CA LEU A 362 -13.64 4.33 -29.73
C LEU A 362 -12.25 4.77 -29.25
N ILE A 363 -11.99 4.58 -27.95
CA ILE A 363 -10.67 4.77 -27.37
C ILE A 363 -10.18 3.40 -26.92
N GLU A 364 -9.20 2.85 -27.62
CA GLU A 364 -8.54 1.62 -27.18
C GLU A 364 -7.76 1.86 -25.89
N ALA A 365 -7.96 0.98 -24.92
CA ALA A 365 -7.34 1.06 -23.60
C ALA A 365 -6.02 0.30 -23.53
N SER A 366 -5.58 -0.39 -24.59
CA SER A 366 -4.34 -1.19 -24.63
C SER A 366 -3.13 -0.36 -24.19
N TRP A 367 -2.94 0.85 -24.77
CA TRP A 367 -1.86 1.76 -24.33
C TRP A 367 -1.94 2.11 -22.84
N ALA A 368 -3.14 2.36 -22.31
CA ALA A 368 -3.32 2.69 -20.90
C ALA A 368 -3.05 1.50 -19.98
N PHE A 369 -3.33 0.29 -20.46
CA PHE A 369 -3.19 -0.98 -19.76
C PHE A 369 -1.75 -1.51 -19.75
N ASP A 370 -0.98 -1.26 -20.81
CA ASP A 370 0.40 -1.74 -20.99
C ASP A 370 1.46 -0.65 -20.81
N GLY A 371 1.32 0.14 -19.73
CA GLY A 371 2.38 1.04 -19.27
C GLY A 371 2.20 2.51 -19.62
N GLY A 372 1.26 2.86 -20.49
CA GLY A 372 0.93 4.26 -20.76
C GLY A 372 0.34 4.99 -19.55
N LEU A 373 -0.55 4.32 -18.81
CA LEU A 373 -1.08 4.82 -17.54
C LEU A 373 -0.73 3.92 -16.34
N ASN A 374 -0.74 2.61 -16.53
CA ASN A 374 -0.37 1.63 -15.52
C ASN A 374 0.26 0.44 -16.24
N ASN A 375 1.35 -0.11 -15.72
CA ASN A 375 1.88 -1.37 -16.22
C ASN A 375 1.27 -2.49 -15.38
N HIS A 376 0.19 -3.09 -15.87
CA HIS A 376 -0.52 -4.12 -15.09
C HIS A 376 0.35 -5.34 -14.86
N SER A 377 0.17 -6.04 -13.74
CA SER A 377 0.91 -7.27 -13.43
C SER A 377 0.48 -8.44 -14.33
N ARG A 378 1.29 -9.50 -14.39
CA ARG A 378 0.91 -10.79 -15.01
C ARG A 378 -0.45 -11.29 -14.54
N SER A 379 -0.71 -11.21 -13.23
CA SER A 379 -1.98 -11.63 -12.63
C SER A 379 -3.16 -10.76 -13.10
N ALA A 380 -2.97 -9.45 -13.24
CA ALA A 380 -3.98 -8.55 -13.77
C ALA A 380 -4.26 -8.78 -15.27
N ARG A 381 -3.21 -9.06 -16.08
CA ARG A 381 -3.38 -9.45 -17.49
C ARG A 381 -4.18 -10.74 -17.62
N LYS A 382 -3.87 -11.77 -16.82
CA LYS A 382 -4.65 -13.01 -16.77
C LYS A 382 -6.11 -12.73 -16.42
N ARG A 383 -6.37 -11.96 -15.36
CA ARG A 383 -7.74 -11.63 -14.94
C ARG A 383 -8.50 -10.84 -16.00
N MET A 384 -7.84 -9.94 -16.74
CA MET A 384 -8.43 -9.25 -17.88
C MET A 384 -8.90 -10.24 -18.96
N ARG A 385 -8.11 -11.28 -19.25
CA ARG A 385 -8.48 -12.33 -20.24
C ARG A 385 -9.75 -13.08 -19.86
N GLU A 386 -10.00 -13.29 -18.57
CA GLU A 386 -11.24 -13.91 -18.07
C GLU A 386 -12.50 -13.07 -18.36
N PHE A 387 -12.34 -11.75 -18.54
CA PHE A 387 -13.43 -10.81 -18.85
C PHE A 387 -13.64 -10.57 -20.36
N ARG A 388 -12.82 -11.19 -21.23
CA ARG A 388 -13.00 -11.08 -22.68
C ARG A 388 -14.31 -11.73 -23.10
N ILE A 389 -15.09 -11.01 -23.90
CA ILE A 389 -16.39 -11.47 -24.41
C ILE A 389 -16.40 -11.67 -25.93
N ALA A 390 -15.60 -10.89 -26.67
CA ALA A 390 -15.47 -11.01 -28.12
C ALA A 390 -14.11 -10.48 -28.59
N GLN A 391 -13.60 -11.00 -29.69
CA GLN A 391 -12.48 -10.41 -30.42
C GLN A 391 -13.00 -9.24 -31.27
N PHE A 392 -12.28 -8.13 -31.26
CA PHE A 392 -12.62 -6.96 -32.05
C PHE A 392 -12.15 -7.13 -33.50
N LYS A 393 -13.09 -6.94 -34.43
CA LYS A 393 -12.82 -6.86 -35.85
C LYS A 393 -12.91 -5.40 -36.28
N HIS A 394 -11.75 -4.85 -36.68
CA HIS A 394 -11.60 -3.50 -37.21
C HIS A 394 -12.44 -3.24 -38.46
#